data_AF-A0A7W5C1W6-F1
#
_entry.id   AF-A0A7W5C1W6-F1
#
_cell.length_a   1.000
_cell.length_b   1.000
_cell.length_c   1.000
_cell.angle_alpha   90.00
_cell.angle_beta   90.00
_cell.angle_gamma   90.00
#
_symmetry.space_group_name_H-M   'P 1'
#
loop_
_entity.id
_entity.type
_entity.pdbx_description
1 polymer ?
#
loop_
_entity_poly.entity_id
_entity_poly.type
_entity_poly.pdbx_seq_one_letter_code
_entity_poly.pdbx_strand_id
1 'polypeptide(L)'
;MATNIPTIDVPNFVGSNFDIGDTVEVITKQNDVNQKLLDFGDDLNVTVGAINTVGDEIEQTAQDAADSATLADNLADLVAETTATYTSVSAGLADTVDTDYFRVITAPTASEVAVYRNDGGSATLITTYYTQAGVDQRNAQATRLARSLQRRGDSGQALHSDFAYGAYGLGSRVSGGVDTALSGEELWDGFQRATPAWEWQPSGPNGELRITEVPADAIGRGWDPETGEPLGVAARPSSGNYALHSNDMSVSPWATGVGVSLTEVSGGRIVKDEPEWLVEGASSVGFSQENLRHALSGLTPDILYAYSIYVIPGPGCDSISLRSNSDSQGIGSNSYTTPVTPGQLVRVDAPFASSNDSGLVTISSAFASSPGAGFTVAGFQINPGEVPTGYIPTTSSPVTRDTDDISDALGGEFNSVEGALFLKATVPNPAQGETYAAALSDGSAFARIGLEFNPASSTPIRFRVISNGEDSGGALGLSTAESEGVTEVSAIVRWQDGEFTAAINGQLLGPFQTTMPDVTHRYVGRAVSSLGPVKSVNVADVIVYPHALTDSKMQELTS
;
A
#
# COMPACT_ATOMS: atom_id res chain seq x y z
N MET A 1 -12.66 -8.08 41.57
CA MET A 1 -14.11 -7.85 41.74
C MET A 1 -14.26 -6.61 42.60
N ALA A 2 -15.10 -5.65 42.26
CA ALA A 2 -15.32 -4.49 43.13
C ALA A 2 -16.38 -4.87 44.16
N THR A 3 -15.95 -5.26 45.36
CA THR A 3 -16.82 -5.51 46.51
C THR A 3 -17.41 -4.15 46.92
N ASN A 4 -18.72 -3.97 46.73
CA ASN A 4 -19.40 -2.71 47.06
C ASN A 4 -19.31 -2.48 48.57
N ILE A 5 -18.48 -1.52 48.99
CA ILE A 5 -18.44 -1.07 50.38
C ILE A 5 -19.76 -0.33 50.65
N PRO A 6 -20.56 -0.76 51.64
CA PRO A 6 -21.81 -0.07 51.95
C PRO A 6 -21.53 1.39 52.33
N THR A 7 -22.36 2.31 51.84
CA THR A 7 -22.30 3.72 52.23
C THR A 7 -22.88 3.89 53.63
N ILE A 8 -22.11 4.44 54.56
CA ILE A 8 -22.60 4.80 55.89
C ILE A 8 -23.41 6.10 55.77
N ASP A 9 -24.69 6.05 56.15
CA ASP A 9 -25.50 7.28 56.28
C ASP A 9 -25.25 7.90 57.65
N VAL A 10 -24.80 9.15 57.68
CA VAL A 10 -24.51 9.85 58.93
C VAL A 10 -25.80 10.47 59.45
N PRO A 11 -26.30 10.09 60.65
CA PRO A 11 -27.58 10.60 61.13
C PRO A 11 -27.56 12.13 61.25
N ASN A 12 -28.58 12.78 60.68
CA ASN A 12 -28.77 14.22 60.80
C ASN A 12 -29.61 14.56 62.05
N PHE A 13 -29.01 15.24 63.02
CA PHE A 13 -29.64 15.62 64.29
C PHE A 13 -30.21 17.04 64.32
N VAL A 14 -30.24 17.77 63.18
CA VAL A 14 -30.68 19.17 63.13
C VAL A 14 -32.15 19.37 63.59
N GLY A 15 -32.99 18.33 63.54
CA GLY A 15 -34.37 18.34 64.05
C GLY A 15 -34.53 17.93 65.51
N SER A 16 -33.46 17.57 66.22
CA SER A 16 -33.50 16.97 67.55
C SER A 16 -33.44 17.99 68.70
N ASN A 17 -33.53 19.29 68.43
CA ASN A 17 -33.61 20.32 69.47
C ASN A 17 -34.97 20.27 70.20
N PHE A 18 -34.95 20.62 71.49
CA PHE A 18 -36.14 20.59 72.35
C PHE A 18 -36.43 21.98 72.94
N ASP A 19 -37.70 22.36 72.96
CA ASP A 19 -38.19 23.46 73.79
C ASP A 19 -38.47 22.95 75.22
N ILE A 20 -38.09 23.74 76.22
CA ILE A 20 -38.24 23.37 77.63
C ILE A 20 -39.72 23.53 78.03
N GLY A 21 -40.48 22.43 78.10
CA GLY A 21 -41.88 22.49 78.57
C GLY A 21 -42.69 21.19 78.52
N ASP A 22 -42.42 20.27 77.57
CA ASP A 22 -43.14 18.99 77.44
C ASP A 22 -42.18 17.79 77.64
N THR A 23 -42.36 17.07 78.75
CA THR A 23 -41.50 15.95 79.13
C THR A 23 -41.71 14.70 78.26
N VAL A 24 -42.86 14.52 77.62
CA VAL A 24 -43.14 13.35 76.76
C VAL A 24 -42.48 13.51 75.40
N GLU A 25 -42.51 14.72 74.84
CA GLU A 25 -41.86 15.03 73.56
C GLU A 25 -40.33 14.87 73.64
N VAL A 26 -39.73 15.33 74.74
CA VAL A 26 -38.28 15.19 75.00
C VAL A 26 -37.87 13.72 75.04
N ILE A 27 -38.60 12.87 75.79
CA ILE A 27 -38.28 11.43 75.89
C ILE A 27 -38.41 10.75 74.52
N THR A 28 -39.45 11.10 73.75
CA THR A 28 -39.68 10.53 72.42
C THR A 28 -38.54 10.89 71.46
N LYS A 29 -38.14 12.17 71.41
CA LYS A 29 -37.02 12.64 70.58
C LYS A 29 -35.68 12.06 71.04
N GLN A 30 -35.47 11.91 72.35
CA GLN A 30 -34.26 11.28 72.88
C GLN A 30 -34.17 9.80 72.51
N ASN A 31 -35.28 9.07 72.57
CA ASN A 31 -35.34 7.68 72.13
C ASN A 31 -35.08 7.54 70.61
N ASP A 32 -35.59 8.46 69.79
CA ASP A 32 -35.29 8.51 68.35
C ASP A 32 -33.79 8.76 68.08
N VAL A 33 -33.17 9.70 68.79
CA VAL A 33 -31.72 9.94 68.69
C VAL A 33 -30.93 8.70 69.11
N ASN A 34 -31.31 8.05 70.21
CA ASN A 34 -30.66 6.84 70.68
C ASN A 34 -30.78 5.70 69.65
N GLN A 35 -31.94 5.53 69.03
CA GLN A 35 -32.14 4.52 67.99
C GLN A 35 -31.26 4.82 66.77
N LYS A 36 -31.23 6.06 66.29
CA LYS A 36 -30.36 6.48 65.17
C LYS A 36 -28.87 6.27 65.45
N LEU A 37 -28.44 6.46 66.70
CA LEU A 37 -27.06 6.18 67.11
C LEU A 37 -26.75 4.68 67.15
N LEU A 38 -27.72 3.85 67.55
CA LEU A 38 -27.59 2.39 67.48
C LEU A 38 -27.50 1.92 66.02
N ASP A 39 -28.41 2.39 65.16
CA ASP A 39 -28.44 2.06 63.74
C ASP A 39 -27.12 2.47 63.05
N PHE A 40 -26.61 3.67 63.33
CA PHE A 40 -25.29 4.11 62.84
C PHE A 40 -24.14 3.23 63.35
N GLY A 41 -24.21 2.77 64.61
CA GLY A 41 -23.23 1.84 65.17
C GLY A 41 -23.23 0.49 64.47
N ASP A 42 -24.42 -0.03 64.13
CA ASP A 42 -24.57 -1.27 63.38
C ASP A 42 -24.06 -1.13 61.94
N ASP A 43 -24.39 -0.03 61.25
CA ASP A 43 -23.87 0.28 59.90
C ASP A 43 -22.34 0.40 59.88
N LEU A 44 -21.75 1.02 60.92
CA LEU A 44 -20.31 1.12 61.07
C LEU A 44 -19.67 -0.27 61.24
N ASN A 45 -20.26 -1.15 62.07
CA ASN A 45 -19.77 -2.51 62.27
C ASN A 45 -19.83 -3.33 60.97
N VAL A 46 -20.91 -3.21 60.20
CA VAL A 46 -21.05 -3.86 58.88
C VAL A 46 -19.98 -3.35 57.91
N THR A 47 -19.76 -2.04 57.87
CA THR A 47 -18.77 -1.42 56.98
C THR A 47 -17.34 -1.83 57.34
N VAL A 48 -16.99 -1.85 58.63
CA VAL A 48 -15.68 -2.33 59.11
C VAL A 48 -15.50 -3.81 58.76
N GLY A 49 -16.54 -4.63 58.90
CA GLY A 49 -16.51 -6.03 58.46
C GLY A 49 -16.20 -6.17 56.97
N ALA A 50 -16.87 -5.39 56.11
CA ALA A 50 -16.62 -5.39 54.67
C ALA A 50 -15.19 -4.93 54.31
N ILE A 51 -14.67 -3.91 55.01
CA ILE A 51 -13.28 -3.45 54.83
C ILE A 51 -12.27 -4.55 55.19
N ASN A 52 -12.49 -5.27 56.29
CA ASN A 52 -11.61 -6.39 56.67
C ASN A 52 -11.63 -7.50 55.62
N THR A 53 -12.80 -7.85 55.09
CA THR A 53 -12.91 -8.82 53.99
C THR A 53 -12.15 -8.37 52.74
N VAL A 54 -12.24 -7.10 52.35
CA VAL A 54 -11.46 -6.55 51.24
C VAL A 54 -9.95 -6.59 51.54
N GLY A 55 -9.56 -6.36 52.79
CA GLY A 55 -8.17 -6.51 53.24
C GLY A 55 -7.65 -7.93 53.03
N ASP A 56 -8.41 -8.93 53.49
CA ASP A 56 -8.07 -10.35 53.32
C ASP A 56 -7.99 -10.74 51.83
N GLU A 57 -8.91 -10.24 50.99
CA GLU A 57 -8.89 -10.46 49.53
C GLU A 57 -7.65 -9.85 48.86
N ILE A 58 -7.22 -8.67 49.29
CA ILE A 58 -5.99 -8.01 48.81
C ILE A 58 -4.76 -8.82 49.21
N GLU A 59 -4.69 -9.29 50.46
CA GLU A 59 -3.58 -10.11 50.95
C GLU A 59 -3.50 -11.44 50.18
N GLN A 60 -4.63 -12.11 49.95
CA GLN A 60 -4.68 -13.32 49.14
C GLN A 60 -4.24 -13.07 47.70
N THR A 61 -4.72 -11.99 47.07
CA THR A 61 -4.34 -11.63 45.70
C THR A 61 -2.84 -11.33 45.60
N ALA A 62 -2.26 -10.67 46.60
CA ALA A 62 -0.83 -10.42 46.66
C ALA A 62 -0.02 -11.72 46.81
N GLN A 63 -0.50 -12.67 47.62
CA GLN A 63 0.12 -13.99 47.76
C GLN A 63 0.03 -14.79 46.46
N ASP A 64 -1.13 -14.82 45.80
CA ASP A 64 -1.32 -15.51 44.52
C ASP A 64 -0.39 -14.94 43.43
N ALA A 65 -0.18 -13.62 43.43
CA ALA A 65 0.76 -12.96 42.52
C ALA A 65 2.22 -13.33 42.82
N ALA A 66 2.62 -13.41 44.10
CA ALA A 66 3.95 -13.83 44.52
C ALA A 66 4.24 -15.30 44.18
N ASP A 67 3.25 -16.18 44.38
CA ASP A 67 3.34 -17.60 44.04
C ASP A 67 3.44 -17.77 42.52
N SER A 68 2.68 -16.99 41.74
CA SER A 68 2.76 -16.98 40.28
C SER A 68 4.11 -16.49 39.76
N ALA A 69 4.70 -15.46 40.38
CA ALA A 69 6.04 -14.99 40.05
C ALA A 69 7.10 -16.05 40.33
N THR A 70 7.02 -16.71 41.49
CA THR A 70 7.92 -17.81 41.86
C THR A 70 7.81 -19.00 40.90
N LEU A 71 6.58 -19.35 40.49
CA LEU A 71 6.35 -20.38 39.49
C LEU A 71 6.94 -19.99 38.13
N ALA A 72 6.80 -18.73 37.71
CA ALA A 72 7.35 -18.23 36.46
C ALA A 72 8.89 -18.28 36.45
N ASP A 73 9.55 -17.88 37.55
CA ASP A 73 11.00 -17.96 37.70
C ASP A 73 11.49 -19.42 37.64
N ASN A 74 10.83 -20.32 38.38
CA ASN A 74 11.15 -21.74 38.35
C ASN A 74 10.96 -22.34 36.94
N LEU A 75 9.92 -21.94 36.20
CA LEU A 75 9.71 -22.38 34.81
C LEU A 75 10.74 -21.77 33.85
N ALA A 76 11.16 -20.52 34.06
CA ALA A 76 12.18 -19.88 33.24
C ALA A 76 13.55 -20.55 33.40
N ASP A 77 13.94 -20.88 34.63
CA ASP A 77 15.16 -21.63 34.93
C ASP A 77 15.11 -23.05 34.34
N LEU A 78 13.97 -23.73 34.45
CA LEU A 78 13.77 -25.07 33.90
C LEU A 78 13.78 -25.08 32.36
N VAL A 79 13.21 -24.04 31.73
CA VAL A 79 13.28 -23.84 30.29
C VAL A 79 14.71 -23.51 29.87
N ALA A 80 15.47 -22.72 30.63
CA ALA A 80 16.87 -22.46 30.34
C ALA A 80 17.75 -23.72 30.44
N GLU A 81 17.37 -24.69 31.29
CA GLU A 81 18.05 -25.96 31.48
C GLU A 81 17.72 -27.00 30.38
N THR A 82 16.61 -26.85 29.65
CA THR A 82 16.33 -27.69 28.46
C THR A 82 17.31 -27.44 27.31
N THR A 83 18.28 -28.34 27.16
CA THR A 83 19.39 -28.20 26.21
C THR A 83 19.11 -28.75 24.81
N ALA A 84 18.06 -29.55 24.60
CA ALA A 84 17.80 -30.22 23.32
C ALA A 84 16.49 -29.76 22.66
N THR A 85 16.61 -29.47 21.36
CA THR A 85 15.49 -29.08 20.47
C THR A 85 15.32 -30.14 19.40
N TYR A 86 14.10 -30.61 19.20
CA TYR A 86 13.75 -31.70 18.32
C TYR A 86 12.77 -31.24 17.24
N THR A 87 12.72 -31.97 16.12
CA THR A 87 11.80 -31.68 15.00
C THR A 87 10.43 -32.33 15.17
N SER A 88 10.26 -33.23 16.15
CA SER A 88 8.99 -33.89 16.46
C SER A 88 8.94 -34.36 17.92
N VAL A 89 7.73 -34.57 18.42
CA VAL A 89 7.49 -35.13 19.76
C VAL A 89 8.11 -36.52 19.91
N SER A 90 8.01 -37.37 18.89
CA SER A 90 8.57 -38.72 18.92
C SER A 90 10.10 -38.74 19.04
N ALA A 91 10.78 -37.80 18.37
CA ALA A 91 12.22 -37.64 18.51
C ALA A 91 12.61 -37.18 19.92
N GLY A 92 11.85 -36.23 20.48
CA GLY A 92 12.04 -35.80 21.87
C GLY A 92 11.84 -36.92 22.89
N LEU A 93 10.76 -37.71 22.76
CA LEU A 93 10.48 -38.85 23.64
C LEU A 93 11.53 -39.98 23.55
N ALA A 94 12.17 -40.15 22.38
CA ALA A 94 13.20 -41.17 22.20
C ALA A 94 14.53 -40.79 22.89
N ASP A 95 14.82 -39.49 22.97
CA ASP A 95 16.10 -38.96 23.44
C ASP A 95 16.03 -38.38 24.86
N THR A 96 14.87 -38.45 25.51
CA THR A 96 14.64 -37.99 26.89
C THR A 96 14.14 -39.13 27.77
N VAL A 97 14.35 -39.03 29.09
CA VAL A 97 13.82 -39.97 30.08
C VAL A 97 12.61 -39.38 30.80
N ASP A 98 11.94 -40.18 31.64
CA ASP A 98 10.83 -39.72 32.47
C ASP A 98 11.24 -38.48 33.29
N THR A 99 10.34 -37.50 33.35
CA THR A 99 10.47 -36.14 33.92
C THR A 99 11.31 -35.12 33.16
N ASP A 100 12.04 -35.52 32.11
CA ASP A 100 12.80 -34.58 31.28
C ASP A 100 11.88 -33.66 30.46
N TYR A 101 12.36 -32.45 30.21
CA TYR A 101 11.71 -31.48 29.34
C TYR A 101 12.43 -31.40 27.99
N PHE A 102 11.68 -31.18 26.91
CA PHE A 102 12.24 -31.01 25.58
C PHE A 102 11.44 -30.04 24.72
N ARG A 103 12.11 -29.44 23.74
CA ARG A 103 11.49 -28.48 22.81
C ARG A 103 11.22 -29.13 21.47
N VAL A 104 10.07 -28.83 20.86
CA VAL A 104 9.73 -29.27 19.51
C VAL A 104 9.52 -28.04 18.62
N ILE A 105 10.26 -28.00 17.52
CA ILE A 105 10.17 -26.97 16.46
C ILE A 105 9.67 -27.66 15.19
N THR A 106 8.43 -27.41 14.82
CA THR A 106 7.84 -27.98 13.60
C THR A 106 8.30 -27.15 12.39
N ALA A 107 9.36 -27.63 11.73
CA ALA A 107 9.93 -27.05 10.51
C ALA A 107 8.89 -26.95 9.36
N PRO A 108 9.05 -26.04 8.38
CA PRO A 108 10.26 -25.30 8.01
C PRO A 108 10.36 -23.84 8.50
N THR A 109 9.28 -23.25 8.99
CA THR A 109 9.22 -21.87 9.50
C THR A 109 8.40 -21.87 10.78
N ALA A 110 8.96 -22.39 11.86
CA ALA A 110 8.22 -22.56 13.09
C ALA A 110 7.91 -21.18 13.69
N SER A 111 6.66 -20.75 13.54
CA SER A 111 6.09 -19.62 14.28
C SER A 111 5.99 -19.92 15.78
N GLU A 112 6.07 -21.19 16.16
CA GLU A 112 5.84 -21.69 17.51
C GLU A 112 6.91 -22.72 17.93
N VAL A 113 7.33 -22.65 19.19
CA VAL A 113 8.18 -23.61 19.87
C VAL A 113 7.38 -24.20 21.02
N ALA A 114 7.03 -25.48 20.91
CA ALA A 114 6.31 -26.18 21.96
C ALA A 114 7.30 -26.83 22.94
N VAL A 115 7.04 -26.70 24.24
CA VAL A 115 7.82 -27.35 25.31
C VAL A 115 6.99 -28.47 25.89
N TYR A 116 7.54 -29.68 25.89
CA TYR A 116 6.93 -30.88 26.43
C TYR A 116 7.71 -31.40 27.64
N ARG A 117 7.05 -32.17 28.49
CA ARG A 117 7.65 -33.05 29.49
C ARG A 117 7.41 -34.51 29.12
N ASN A 118 8.41 -35.36 29.25
CA ASN A 118 8.28 -36.81 29.08
C ASN A 118 7.78 -37.43 30.40
N ASP A 119 6.54 -37.95 30.43
CA ASP A 119 5.91 -38.60 31.57
C ASP A 119 5.79 -40.11 31.28
N GLY A 120 6.82 -40.87 31.61
CA GLY A 120 6.87 -42.32 31.44
C GLY A 120 6.78 -42.78 29.98
N GLY A 121 7.34 -42.02 29.04
CA GLY A 121 7.28 -42.28 27.60
C GLY A 121 6.10 -41.62 26.88
N SER A 122 5.31 -40.81 27.59
CA SER A 122 4.24 -39.98 27.03
C SER A 122 4.63 -38.51 27.07
N ALA A 123 4.34 -37.73 26.02
CA ALA A 123 4.65 -36.30 26.01
C ALA A 123 3.47 -35.49 26.54
N THR A 124 3.70 -34.69 27.57
CA THR A 124 2.75 -33.72 28.12
C THR A 124 3.14 -32.32 27.68
N LEU A 125 2.28 -31.61 26.94
CA LEU A 125 2.53 -30.22 26.53
C LEU A 125 2.49 -29.31 27.75
N ILE A 126 3.55 -28.56 27.99
CA ILE A 126 3.68 -27.63 29.10
C ILE A 126 3.31 -26.22 28.65
N THR A 127 3.90 -25.76 27.54
CA THR A 127 3.67 -24.41 27.02
C THR A 127 4.08 -24.31 25.55
N THR A 128 3.66 -23.23 24.90
CA THR A 128 4.06 -22.87 23.54
C THR A 128 4.57 -21.44 23.53
N TYR A 129 5.83 -21.25 23.11
CA TYR A 129 6.42 -19.94 22.87
C TYR A 129 6.31 -19.60 21.39
N TYR A 130 6.26 -18.31 21.06
CA TYR A 130 6.30 -17.86 19.69
C TYR A 130 7.72 -17.44 19.36
N THR A 131 8.23 -17.89 18.21
CA THR A 131 9.48 -17.32 17.68
C THR A 131 9.22 -15.87 17.27
N GLN A 132 10.27 -15.07 17.05
CA GLN A 132 10.11 -13.71 16.53
C GLN A 132 9.20 -13.69 15.29
N ALA A 133 9.44 -14.61 14.34
CA ALA A 133 8.60 -14.76 13.15
C ALA A 133 7.13 -15.06 13.46
N GLY A 134 6.84 -15.87 14.50
CA GLY A 134 5.48 -16.14 14.94
C GLY A 134 4.83 -14.99 15.69
N VAL A 135 5.60 -14.22 16.46
CA VAL A 135 5.14 -12.97 17.08
C VAL A 135 4.76 -11.97 15.98
N ASP A 136 5.62 -11.80 14.97
CA ASP A 136 5.36 -10.91 13.84
C ASP A 136 4.11 -11.36 13.06
N GLN A 137 3.97 -12.66 12.80
CA GLN A 137 2.78 -13.21 12.14
C GLN A 137 1.50 -12.99 12.95
N ARG A 138 1.52 -13.21 14.28
CA ARG A 138 0.34 -12.97 15.13
C ARG A 138 0.03 -11.49 15.28
N ASN A 139 1.03 -10.62 15.35
CA ASN A 139 0.83 -9.17 15.34
C ASN A 139 0.20 -8.72 14.03
N ALA A 140 0.64 -9.26 12.89
CA ALA A 140 0.00 -9.02 11.60
C ALA A 140 -1.46 -9.50 11.59
N GLN A 141 -1.75 -10.70 12.10
CA GLN A 141 -3.13 -11.22 12.19
C GLN A 141 -4.01 -10.42 13.16
N ALA A 142 -3.51 -10.03 14.33
CA ALA A 142 -4.23 -9.21 15.30
C ALA A 142 -4.50 -7.81 14.73
N THR A 143 -3.54 -7.23 14.01
CA THR A 143 -3.72 -5.97 13.27
C THR A 143 -4.80 -6.12 12.20
N ARG A 144 -4.77 -7.21 11.42
CA ARG A 144 -5.83 -7.50 10.43
C ARG A 144 -7.20 -7.65 11.08
N LEU A 145 -7.31 -8.41 12.16
CA LEU A 145 -8.56 -8.61 12.89
C LEU A 145 -9.09 -7.29 13.46
N ALA A 146 -8.26 -6.53 14.18
CA ALA A 146 -8.61 -5.23 14.74
C ALA A 146 -9.12 -4.28 13.65
N ARG A 147 -8.48 -4.25 12.48
CA ARG A 147 -8.88 -3.40 11.35
C ARG A 147 -10.11 -3.92 10.59
N SER A 148 -10.30 -5.23 10.51
CA SER A 148 -11.56 -5.81 9.98
C SER A 148 -12.76 -5.47 10.88
N LEU A 149 -12.52 -5.37 12.20
CA LEU A 149 -13.52 -4.94 13.17
C LEU A 149 -13.76 -3.43 13.09
N GLN A 150 -12.75 -2.62 12.74
CA GLN A 150 -12.92 -1.18 12.44
C GLN A 150 -13.87 -0.95 11.26
N ARG A 151 -13.82 -1.78 10.21
CA ARG A 151 -14.74 -1.67 9.05
C ARG A 151 -16.20 -1.96 9.39
N ARG A 152 -16.47 -2.65 10.51
CA ARG A 152 -17.84 -2.97 10.91
C ARG A 152 -18.58 -1.83 11.61
N GLY A 153 -17.97 -0.65 11.72
CA GLY A 153 -18.66 0.59 12.07
C GLY A 153 -19.47 0.52 13.36
N ASP A 154 -18.81 0.68 14.51
CA ASP A 154 -19.31 1.58 15.56
C ASP A 154 -18.36 1.66 16.78
N SER A 155 -18.11 2.89 17.25
CA SER A 155 -17.74 3.24 18.64
C SER A 155 -16.30 2.99 19.18
N GLY A 156 -15.28 2.76 18.36
CA GLY A 156 -13.91 2.48 18.84
C GLY A 156 -12.87 3.61 18.79
N GLN A 157 -13.20 4.82 18.33
CA GLN A 157 -12.19 5.79 17.88
C GLN A 157 -11.33 6.45 18.97
N ALA A 158 -11.77 6.51 20.23
CA ALA A 158 -11.01 7.20 21.29
C ALA A 158 -9.90 6.35 21.94
N LEU A 159 -9.93 5.02 21.82
CA LEU A 159 -8.92 4.13 22.42
C LEU A 159 -7.75 3.81 21.47
N HIS A 160 -7.82 4.28 20.22
CA HIS A 160 -6.91 3.87 19.14
C HIS A 160 -5.68 4.78 18.97
N SER A 161 -5.74 6.07 19.33
CA SER A 161 -4.54 6.93 19.25
C SER A 161 -3.50 6.51 20.28
N ASP A 162 -3.91 6.11 21.48
CA ASP A 162 -2.98 5.75 22.56
C ASP A 162 -2.32 4.38 22.32
N PHE A 163 -3.01 3.44 21.65
CA PHE A 163 -2.41 2.14 21.31
C PHE A 163 -1.41 2.25 20.13
N ALA A 164 -1.71 3.12 19.16
CA ALA A 164 -0.81 3.38 18.03
C ALA A 164 0.43 4.20 18.43
N TYR A 165 0.31 5.10 19.41
CA TYR A 165 1.46 5.89 19.91
C TYR A 165 2.29 5.15 20.98
N GLY A 166 1.69 4.26 21.78
CA GLY A 166 2.39 3.55 22.86
C GLY A 166 3.16 2.29 22.44
N ALA A 167 2.72 1.58 21.38
CA ALA A 167 3.25 0.24 21.06
C ALA A 167 4.49 0.23 20.14
N TYR A 168 4.90 1.36 19.55
CA TYR A 168 6.05 1.44 18.64
C TYR A 168 7.14 2.40 19.10
N GLY A 169 7.29 2.58 20.42
CA GLY A 169 8.49 3.17 20.98
C GLY A 169 9.71 2.29 20.70
N LEU A 170 10.41 2.52 19.59
CA LEU A 170 11.85 2.32 19.37
C LEU A 170 12.25 2.91 18.01
N GLY A 171 13.16 3.89 18.03
CA GLY A 171 13.69 4.64 16.90
C GLY A 171 14.35 3.82 15.79
N SER A 172 13.53 3.25 14.91
CA SER A 172 13.93 2.74 13.61
C SER A 172 12.92 3.21 12.57
N ARG A 173 13.40 3.81 11.48
CA ARG A 173 12.61 4.10 10.28
C ARG A 173 12.18 2.76 9.67
N VAL A 174 11.11 2.18 10.16
CA VAL A 174 10.44 1.04 9.50
C VAL A 174 9.32 1.64 8.67
N SER A 175 9.66 2.04 7.45
CA SER A 175 8.75 2.37 6.34
C SER A 175 7.93 1.15 5.86
N GLY A 176 7.58 0.23 6.75
CA GLY A 176 7.02 -1.07 6.41
C GLY A 176 5.97 -1.59 7.37
N GLY A 177 5.47 -0.81 8.33
CA GLY A 177 4.49 -1.33 9.31
C GLY A 177 3.05 -1.34 8.81
N VAL A 178 2.65 -0.33 8.03
CA VAL A 178 1.25 -0.15 7.60
C VAL A 178 1.03 -0.64 6.17
N ASP A 179 1.99 -0.35 5.26
CA ASP A 179 1.89 -0.71 3.84
C ASP A 179 2.16 -2.19 3.54
N THR A 180 2.81 -2.92 4.45
CA THR A 180 2.98 -4.39 4.33
C THR A 180 1.86 -5.18 4.99
N ALA A 181 1.08 -4.54 5.88
CA ALA A 181 0.08 -5.25 6.69
C ALA A 181 -1.25 -5.45 5.97
N LEU A 182 -1.60 -4.51 5.08
CA LEU A 182 -2.77 -4.59 4.19
C LEU A 182 -2.29 -4.75 2.76
N SER A 183 -2.76 -5.79 2.07
CA SER A 183 -2.50 -5.89 0.64
C SER A 183 -3.35 -4.83 -0.08
N GLY A 184 -2.91 -4.33 -1.24
CA GLY A 184 -3.65 -3.26 -1.94
C GLY A 184 -5.08 -3.67 -2.26
N GLU A 185 -5.28 -4.96 -2.49
CA GLU A 185 -6.56 -5.61 -2.75
C GLU A 185 -7.53 -5.52 -1.57
N GLU A 186 -7.03 -5.43 -0.33
CA GLU A 186 -7.91 -5.23 0.84
C GLU A 186 -8.49 -3.81 0.85
N LEU A 187 -7.85 -2.82 0.21
CA LEU A 187 -8.32 -1.43 0.18
C LEU A 187 -9.35 -1.13 -0.92
N TRP A 188 -9.53 -2.03 -1.89
CA TRP A 188 -10.38 -1.81 -3.05
C TRP A 188 -11.28 -3.03 -3.33
N ASP A 189 -12.55 -2.94 -2.99
CA ASP A 189 -13.49 -4.06 -3.12
C ASP A 189 -13.98 -4.30 -4.57
N GLY A 190 -13.69 -3.40 -5.51
CA GLY A 190 -14.20 -3.43 -6.89
C GLY A 190 -13.13 -3.43 -7.98
N PHE A 191 -11.92 -3.94 -7.72
CA PHE A 191 -10.92 -4.12 -8.78
C PHE A 191 -11.36 -5.18 -9.79
N GLN A 192 -11.34 -4.82 -11.08
CA GLN A 192 -11.58 -5.73 -12.19
C GLN A 192 -10.55 -5.47 -13.30
N ARG A 193 -9.85 -6.53 -13.72
CA ARG A 193 -9.14 -6.60 -15.00
C ARG A 193 -9.46 -7.95 -15.63
N ALA A 194 -9.73 -7.99 -16.92
CA ALA A 194 -10.12 -9.25 -17.58
C ALA A 194 -8.94 -10.14 -17.98
N THR A 195 -7.74 -9.58 -18.13
CA THR A 195 -6.48 -10.33 -18.36
C THR A 195 -5.46 -10.08 -17.26
N PRO A 196 -4.49 -10.97 -17.03
CA PRO A 196 -3.30 -10.63 -16.25
C PRO A 196 -2.57 -9.40 -16.82
N ALA A 197 -1.77 -8.75 -15.98
CA ALA A 197 -0.87 -7.66 -16.39
C ALA A 197 0.55 -7.98 -15.95
N TRP A 198 1.56 -7.46 -16.62
CA TRP A 198 2.93 -7.57 -16.14
C TRP A 198 3.41 -6.22 -15.65
N GLU A 199 3.58 -6.12 -14.35
CA GLU A 199 4.01 -4.89 -13.68
C GLU A 199 5.30 -5.16 -12.91
N TRP A 200 6.00 -4.08 -12.59
CA TRP A 200 7.11 -4.14 -11.65
C TRP A 200 6.59 -4.59 -10.29
N GLN A 201 7.22 -5.60 -9.71
CA GLN A 201 6.92 -6.08 -8.37
C GLN A 201 8.23 -6.41 -7.65
N PRO A 202 8.36 -6.10 -6.34
CA PRO A 202 9.47 -6.58 -5.55
C PRO A 202 9.43 -8.10 -5.53
N SER A 203 10.52 -8.72 -5.96
CA SER A 203 10.70 -10.16 -6.03
C SER A 203 11.94 -10.55 -5.23
N GLY A 204 11.79 -11.61 -4.44
CA GLY A 204 12.87 -12.16 -3.63
C GLY A 204 13.13 -11.43 -2.30
N PRO A 205 14.06 -11.95 -1.49
CA PRO A 205 14.27 -11.53 -0.10
C PRO A 205 14.86 -10.12 0.05
N ASN A 206 15.44 -9.57 -1.03
CA ASN A 206 16.10 -8.26 -1.02
C ASN A 206 15.21 -7.15 -1.63
N GLY A 207 13.98 -7.47 -2.03
CA GLY A 207 13.08 -6.49 -2.68
C GLY A 207 13.52 -6.06 -4.07
N GLU A 208 14.27 -6.90 -4.80
CA GLU A 208 14.69 -6.60 -6.17
C GLU A 208 13.46 -6.49 -7.08
N LEU A 209 13.30 -5.37 -7.80
CA LEU A 209 12.17 -5.21 -8.70
C LEU A 209 12.29 -6.12 -9.91
N ARG A 210 11.25 -6.92 -10.17
CA ARG A 210 11.09 -7.75 -11.36
C ARG A 210 9.73 -7.54 -11.97
N ILE A 211 9.67 -7.54 -13.29
CA ILE A 211 8.43 -7.64 -14.05
C ILE A 211 7.83 -9.02 -13.75
N THR A 212 6.69 -9.00 -13.06
CA THR A 212 5.99 -10.20 -12.62
C THR A 212 4.55 -10.12 -13.10
N GLU A 213 4.01 -11.26 -13.49
CA GLU A 213 2.59 -11.39 -13.80
C GLU A 213 1.77 -11.09 -12.54
N VAL A 214 0.94 -10.07 -12.64
CA VAL A 214 -0.10 -9.71 -11.69
C VAL A 214 -1.41 -10.35 -12.18
N PRO A 215 -2.01 -11.26 -11.41
CA PRO A 215 -3.28 -11.90 -11.76
C PRO A 215 -4.37 -10.91 -12.14
N ALA A 216 -5.34 -11.34 -12.93
CA ALA A 216 -6.44 -10.50 -13.41
C ALA A 216 -7.31 -9.92 -12.27
N ASP A 217 -7.34 -10.59 -11.12
CA ASP A 217 -8.04 -10.21 -9.89
C ASP A 217 -7.15 -9.51 -8.86
N ALA A 218 -5.91 -9.17 -9.21
CA ALA A 218 -4.95 -8.50 -8.32
C ALA A 218 -4.54 -7.11 -8.84
N ILE A 219 -4.39 -6.16 -7.91
CA ILE A 219 -4.08 -4.78 -8.23
C ILE A 219 -2.59 -4.65 -8.57
N GLY A 220 -2.33 -4.11 -9.76
CA GLY A 220 -0.97 -3.72 -10.13
C GLY A 220 -0.50 -2.53 -9.30
N ARG A 221 0.77 -2.53 -8.91
CA ARG A 221 1.40 -1.37 -8.26
C ARG A 221 2.48 -0.80 -9.18
N GLY A 222 2.54 0.52 -9.24
CA GLY A 222 3.66 1.21 -9.83
C GLY A 222 4.83 1.17 -8.85
N TRP A 223 6.03 1.00 -9.39
CA TRP A 223 7.28 1.09 -8.64
C TRP A 223 8.24 1.98 -9.40
N ASP A 224 9.01 2.77 -8.68
CA ASP A 224 10.11 3.52 -9.24
C ASP A 224 11.26 2.55 -9.53
N PRO A 225 11.64 2.34 -10.81
CA PRO A 225 12.70 1.40 -11.16
C PRO A 225 14.09 1.84 -10.65
N GLU A 226 14.27 3.11 -10.29
CA GLU A 226 15.54 3.62 -9.77
C GLU A 226 15.67 3.46 -8.27
N THR A 227 14.65 3.88 -7.53
CA THR A 227 14.69 3.87 -6.05
C THR A 227 14.17 2.58 -5.45
N GLY A 228 13.38 1.80 -6.19
CA GLY A 228 12.68 0.64 -5.66
C GLY A 228 11.47 1.01 -4.79
N GLU A 229 11.11 2.30 -4.71
CA GLU A 229 10.00 2.76 -3.89
C GLU A 229 8.64 2.56 -4.60
N PRO A 230 7.57 2.26 -3.86
CA PRO A 230 6.24 2.12 -4.44
C PRO A 230 5.69 3.48 -4.86
N LEU A 231 5.16 3.56 -6.09
CA LEU A 231 4.46 4.72 -6.64
C LEU A 231 2.94 4.68 -6.43
N GLY A 232 2.43 3.58 -5.85
CA GLY A 232 1.01 3.39 -5.57
C GLY A 232 0.30 2.42 -6.50
N VAL A 233 -1.02 2.51 -6.55
CA VAL A 233 -1.88 1.71 -7.45
C VAL A 233 -1.65 2.15 -8.89
N ALA A 234 -1.29 1.20 -9.75
CA ALA A 234 -1.14 1.43 -11.18
C ALA A 234 -2.47 1.21 -11.90
N ALA A 235 -3.04 2.27 -12.45
CA ALA A 235 -4.15 2.17 -13.39
C ALA A 235 -3.59 2.35 -14.80
N ARG A 236 -3.81 1.37 -15.68
CA ARG A 236 -3.29 1.36 -17.05
C ARG A 236 -4.43 1.22 -18.07
N PRO A 237 -4.28 1.84 -19.27
CA PRO A 237 -5.20 1.65 -20.38
C PRO A 237 -5.17 0.21 -20.90
N SER A 238 -6.15 -0.14 -21.73
CA SER A 238 -5.96 -1.23 -22.69
C SER A 238 -4.82 -0.85 -23.65
N SER A 239 -3.92 -1.80 -23.88
CA SER A 239 -2.74 -1.59 -24.71
C SER A 239 -2.35 -2.87 -25.40
N GLY A 240 -1.99 -2.76 -26.68
CA GLY A 240 -1.45 -3.87 -27.46
C GLY A 240 0.06 -3.80 -27.50
N ASN A 241 0.75 -4.94 -27.40
CA ASN A 241 2.16 -5.05 -27.80
C ASN A 241 2.22 -5.63 -29.21
N TYR A 242 2.73 -4.84 -30.16
CA TYR A 242 2.92 -5.21 -31.57
C TYR A 242 4.32 -5.74 -31.86
N ALA A 243 5.24 -5.67 -30.90
CA ALA A 243 6.53 -6.30 -31.04
C ALA A 243 6.35 -7.81 -30.88
N LEU A 244 6.65 -8.58 -31.92
CA LEU A 244 6.54 -10.04 -31.87
C LEU A 244 7.74 -10.62 -31.14
N HIS A 245 7.52 -11.72 -30.43
CA HIS A 245 8.53 -12.43 -29.66
C HIS A 245 9.20 -11.54 -28.61
N SER A 246 8.41 -10.72 -27.90
CA SER A 246 8.90 -9.70 -26.97
C SER A 246 9.83 -10.23 -25.87
N ASN A 247 9.76 -11.52 -25.57
CA ASN A 247 10.55 -12.24 -24.58
C ASN A 247 11.68 -13.10 -25.18
N ASP A 248 11.74 -13.26 -26.50
CA ASP A 248 12.66 -14.18 -27.17
C ASP A 248 13.39 -13.49 -28.33
N MET A 249 14.68 -13.22 -28.13
CA MET A 249 15.53 -12.59 -29.14
C MET A 249 16.26 -13.59 -30.05
N SER A 250 16.09 -14.90 -29.83
CA SER A 250 16.68 -15.92 -30.73
C SER A 250 15.95 -16.08 -32.05
N VAL A 251 14.75 -15.50 -32.15
CA VAL A 251 13.84 -15.67 -33.28
C VAL A 251 13.71 -14.39 -34.11
N SER A 252 13.35 -14.55 -35.38
CA SER A 252 12.96 -13.41 -36.24
C SER A 252 11.76 -12.69 -35.59
N PRO A 253 11.74 -11.35 -35.48
CA PRO A 253 12.35 -10.38 -36.39
C PRO A 253 13.68 -9.75 -35.93
N TRP A 254 14.42 -10.40 -35.01
CA TRP A 254 15.71 -9.90 -34.55
C TRP A 254 16.83 -10.13 -35.57
N ALA A 255 17.69 -9.12 -35.71
CA ALA A 255 18.93 -9.21 -36.47
C ALA A 255 20.07 -8.61 -35.66
N THR A 256 21.19 -9.32 -35.62
CA THR A 256 22.42 -8.83 -35.03
C THR A 256 23.33 -8.22 -36.08
N GLY A 257 24.07 -7.23 -35.63
CA GLY A 257 25.17 -6.66 -36.35
C GLY A 257 26.39 -7.59 -36.47
N VAL A 258 27.33 -7.25 -37.36
CA VAL A 258 28.66 -7.87 -37.34
C VAL A 258 29.31 -7.57 -36.00
N GLY A 259 29.82 -8.59 -35.31
CA GLY A 259 30.47 -8.43 -34.00
C GLY A 259 29.51 -8.38 -32.81
N VAL A 260 28.19 -8.43 -33.03
CA VAL A 260 27.19 -8.51 -31.95
C VAL A 260 26.83 -9.98 -31.68
N SER A 261 26.98 -10.42 -30.43
CA SER A 261 26.53 -11.73 -29.97
C SER A 261 25.32 -11.62 -29.05
N LEU A 262 24.42 -12.60 -29.17
CA LEU A 262 23.29 -12.81 -28.27
C LEU A 262 23.53 -14.10 -27.49
N THR A 263 23.54 -14.00 -26.16
CA THR A 263 23.68 -15.15 -25.27
C THR A 263 22.49 -15.18 -24.33
N GLU A 264 21.74 -16.27 -24.32
CA GLU A 264 20.66 -16.48 -23.36
C GLU A 264 21.24 -16.60 -21.94
N VAL A 265 20.67 -15.84 -21.00
CA VAL A 265 21.00 -15.86 -19.58
C VAL A 265 19.81 -16.47 -18.84
N SER A 266 20.01 -17.66 -18.28
CA SER A 266 19.01 -18.34 -17.48
C SER A 266 18.83 -17.66 -16.12
N GLY A 267 17.59 -17.53 -15.65
CA GLY A 267 17.28 -17.14 -14.27
C GLY A 267 16.48 -15.84 -14.10
N GLY A 268 16.01 -15.23 -15.19
CA GLY A 268 14.99 -14.16 -15.19
C GLY A 268 15.20 -13.10 -14.10
N ARG A 269 16.27 -12.30 -14.22
CA ARG A 269 16.58 -11.21 -13.28
C ARG A 269 15.57 -10.05 -13.39
N ILE A 270 14.97 -9.87 -14.55
CA ILE A 270 14.12 -8.76 -14.94
C ILE A 270 12.68 -9.23 -15.12
N VAL A 271 12.44 -10.23 -15.97
CA VAL A 271 11.11 -10.86 -16.10
C VAL A 271 11.19 -12.22 -15.41
N LYS A 272 10.31 -12.43 -14.42
CA LYS A 272 10.32 -13.66 -13.64
C LYS A 272 10.01 -14.86 -14.56
N ASP A 273 10.83 -15.90 -14.46
CA ASP A 273 10.69 -17.18 -15.17
C ASP A 273 10.81 -17.10 -16.71
N GLU A 274 11.23 -15.96 -17.26
CA GLU A 274 11.50 -15.77 -18.69
C GLU A 274 13.02 -15.70 -18.97
N PRO A 275 13.48 -16.08 -20.18
CA PRO A 275 14.88 -15.95 -20.56
C PRO A 275 15.28 -14.47 -20.72
N GLU A 276 16.51 -14.16 -20.37
CA GLU A 276 17.12 -12.87 -20.67
C GLU A 276 18.20 -13.02 -21.73
N TRP A 277 18.55 -11.94 -22.39
CA TRP A 277 19.50 -11.95 -23.50
C TRP A 277 20.64 -10.98 -23.22
N LEU A 278 21.83 -11.51 -22.96
CA LEU A 278 23.05 -10.73 -22.91
C LEU A 278 23.46 -10.35 -24.33
N VAL A 279 23.56 -9.04 -24.58
CA VAL A 279 24.00 -8.44 -25.83
C VAL A 279 25.41 -7.89 -25.63
N GLU A 280 26.38 -8.44 -26.36
CA GLU A 280 27.78 -7.99 -26.32
C GLU A 280 28.19 -7.41 -27.68
N GLY A 281 29.06 -6.39 -27.66
CA GLY A 281 29.63 -5.82 -28.88
C GLY A 281 28.73 -4.84 -29.64
N ALA A 282 27.55 -4.50 -29.13
CA ALA A 282 26.65 -3.54 -29.78
C ALA A 282 27.08 -2.09 -29.54
N SER A 283 27.78 -1.46 -30.49
CA SER A 283 28.36 -0.11 -30.35
C SER A 283 27.67 0.95 -31.20
N SER A 284 27.57 2.17 -30.67
CA SER A 284 27.06 3.34 -31.42
C SER A 284 28.13 4.06 -32.27
N VAL A 285 29.35 3.51 -32.42
CA VAL A 285 30.48 4.25 -33.01
C VAL A 285 30.42 4.21 -34.54
N GLY A 286 29.64 5.14 -35.11
CA GLY A 286 29.40 5.27 -36.54
C GLY A 286 28.27 4.37 -37.02
N PHE A 287 27.76 4.59 -38.24
CA PHE A 287 26.75 3.73 -38.88
C PHE A 287 27.26 2.29 -39.18
N SER A 288 28.32 1.87 -38.50
CA SER A 288 28.94 0.57 -38.63
C SER A 288 27.99 -0.51 -38.13
N GLN A 289 28.27 -1.72 -38.60
CA GLN A 289 27.37 -2.85 -38.61
C GLN A 289 27.13 -3.46 -37.22
N GLU A 290 27.46 -2.79 -36.10
CA GLU A 290 27.51 -3.36 -34.74
C GLU A 290 26.25 -3.03 -33.92
N ASN A 291 25.07 -3.32 -34.46
CA ASN A 291 23.80 -2.92 -33.86
C ASN A 291 22.86 -4.09 -33.63
N LEU A 292 22.08 -4.05 -32.56
CA LEU A 292 20.92 -4.92 -32.40
C LEU A 292 19.73 -4.27 -33.11
N ARG A 293 19.02 -5.04 -33.94
CA ARG A 293 17.93 -4.53 -34.77
C ARG A 293 16.67 -5.36 -34.60
N HIS A 294 15.55 -4.68 -34.48
CA HIS A 294 14.21 -5.26 -34.49
C HIS A 294 13.45 -4.76 -35.72
N ALA A 295 13.09 -5.67 -36.62
CA ALA A 295 12.24 -5.30 -37.76
C ALA A 295 10.79 -5.19 -37.31
N LEU A 296 10.17 -4.04 -37.58
CA LEU A 296 8.76 -3.79 -37.29
C LEU A 296 7.92 -4.16 -38.50
N SER A 297 6.78 -4.79 -38.28
CA SER A 297 5.80 -5.07 -39.34
C SER A 297 4.39 -4.99 -38.77
N GLY A 298 3.41 -4.68 -39.62
CA GLY A 298 2.00 -4.64 -39.23
C GLY A 298 1.61 -3.44 -38.38
N LEU A 299 2.41 -2.36 -38.42
CA LEU A 299 2.05 -1.09 -37.80
C LEU A 299 1.07 -0.34 -38.71
N THR A 300 0.17 0.44 -38.13
CA THR A 300 -0.73 1.30 -38.89
C THR A 300 -0.03 2.63 -39.14
N PRO A 301 0.05 3.10 -40.41
CA PRO A 301 0.63 4.39 -40.73
C PRO A 301 -0.09 5.54 -40.00
N ASP A 302 0.66 6.59 -39.71
CA ASP A 302 0.20 7.80 -39.03
C ASP A 302 -0.31 7.59 -37.59
N ILE A 303 -0.09 6.40 -37.02
CA ILE A 303 -0.24 6.16 -35.58
C ILE A 303 1.11 6.41 -34.90
N LEU A 304 1.03 7.14 -33.79
CA LEU A 304 2.14 7.33 -32.87
C LEU A 304 2.26 6.09 -31.98
N TYR A 305 3.45 5.50 -31.94
CA TYR A 305 3.78 4.35 -31.13
C TYR A 305 4.85 4.71 -30.10
N ALA A 306 4.82 4.03 -28.96
CA ALA A 306 5.91 4.02 -27.99
C ALA A 306 6.66 2.70 -28.12
N TYR A 307 7.94 2.76 -28.47
CA TYR A 307 8.85 1.63 -28.37
C TYR A 307 9.52 1.64 -26.99
N SER A 308 9.44 0.54 -26.26
CA SER A 308 10.09 0.35 -24.97
C SER A 308 11.05 -0.83 -25.01
N ILE A 309 12.19 -0.71 -24.34
CA ILE A 309 13.08 -1.84 -24.04
C ILE A 309 13.43 -1.85 -22.55
N TYR A 310 13.48 -3.04 -21.97
CA TYR A 310 13.84 -3.28 -20.58
C TYR A 310 15.26 -3.85 -20.53
N VAL A 311 16.20 -3.09 -19.98
CA VAL A 311 17.63 -3.40 -20.05
C VAL A 311 18.34 -3.27 -18.70
N ILE A 312 19.31 -4.14 -18.44
CA ILE A 312 20.33 -3.95 -17.41
C ILE A 312 21.65 -3.61 -18.14
N PRO A 313 22.14 -2.37 -18.06
CA PRO A 313 23.43 -2.01 -18.64
C PRO A 313 24.55 -2.76 -17.94
N GLY A 314 25.48 -3.31 -18.73
CA GLY A 314 26.71 -3.90 -18.22
C GLY A 314 27.75 -2.84 -17.83
N PRO A 315 28.88 -3.25 -17.23
CA PRO A 315 29.98 -2.36 -16.91
C PRO A 315 30.46 -1.57 -18.15
N GLY A 316 30.60 -0.24 -18.02
CA GLY A 316 31.06 0.63 -19.12
C GLY A 316 29.98 1.04 -20.13
N CYS A 317 28.71 0.68 -19.89
CA CYS A 317 27.58 1.23 -20.62
C CYS A 317 27.07 2.48 -19.92
N ASP A 318 27.34 3.67 -20.49
CA ASP A 318 26.94 4.96 -19.91
C ASP A 318 25.59 5.44 -20.42
N SER A 319 25.16 4.95 -21.59
CA SER A 319 23.84 5.26 -22.15
C SER A 319 23.37 4.20 -23.13
N ILE A 320 22.04 4.10 -23.26
CA ILE A 320 21.35 3.28 -24.25
C ILE A 320 20.68 4.21 -25.24
N SER A 321 20.88 3.94 -26.53
CA SER A 321 20.28 4.70 -27.61
C SER A 321 19.30 3.84 -28.40
N LEU A 322 18.06 4.33 -28.49
CA LEU A 322 17.02 3.81 -29.36
C LEU A 322 16.90 4.70 -30.58
N ARG A 323 16.99 4.08 -31.76
CA ARG A 323 16.84 4.78 -33.03
C ARG A 323 15.76 4.13 -33.87
N SER A 324 14.70 4.87 -34.16
CA SER A 324 13.69 4.44 -35.12
C SER A 324 14.05 4.96 -36.51
N ASN A 325 14.11 4.06 -37.49
CA ASN A 325 14.23 4.41 -38.91
C ASN A 325 12.88 4.13 -39.56
N SER A 326 12.19 5.19 -39.98
CA SER A 326 10.86 5.12 -40.57
C SER A 326 10.89 4.80 -42.08
N ASP A 327 12.06 4.82 -42.71
CA ASP A 327 12.22 4.39 -44.11
C ASP A 327 13.51 3.58 -44.33
N SER A 328 13.53 2.80 -45.41
CA SER A 328 14.75 2.10 -45.86
C SER A 328 15.84 3.03 -46.37
N GLN A 329 15.59 4.36 -46.39
CA GLN A 329 16.48 5.39 -46.94
C GLN A 329 17.23 6.18 -45.84
N GLY A 330 16.86 6.01 -44.56
CA GLY A 330 17.47 6.71 -43.42
C GLY A 330 17.10 8.20 -43.33
N ILE A 331 16.03 8.66 -44.00
CA ILE A 331 15.67 10.07 -44.10
C ILE A 331 14.61 10.40 -43.04
N GLY A 332 15.06 10.44 -41.78
CA GLY A 332 14.22 10.80 -40.63
C GLY A 332 14.39 9.85 -39.46
N SER A 333 15.60 9.82 -38.87
CA SER A 333 15.84 9.02 -37.66
C SER A 333 15.65 9.88 -36.41
N ASN A 334 14.74 9.50 -35.53
CA ASN A 334 14.75 10.00 -34.16
C ASN A 334 15.70 9.12 -33.35
N SER A 335 16.59 9.73 -32.59
CA SER A 335 17.50 9.04 -31.68
C SER A 335 17.18 9.48 -30.26
N TYR A 336 16.85 8.54 -29.40
CA TYR A 336 16.59 8.76 -27.98
C TYR A 336 17.72 8.11 -27.20
N THR A 337 18.49 8.90 -26.48
CA THR A 337 19.62 8.42 -25.69
C THR A 337 19.31 8.65 -24.22
N THR A 338 19.22 7.58 -23.47
CA THR A 338 18.96 7.60 -22.02
C THR A 338 20.26 7.28 -21.29
N PRO A 339 20.76 8.17 -20.42
CA PRO A 339 21.85 7.85 -19.50
C PRO A 339 21.45 6.67 -18.61
N VAL A 340 22.39 5.78 -18.32
CA VAL A 340 22.09 4.59 -17.51
C VAL A 340 23.19 4.32 -16.50
N THR A 341 22.81 3.67 -15.40
CA THR A 341 23.75 3.19 -14.38
C THR A 341 24.00 1.70 -14.57
N PRO A 342 25.25 1.24 -14.71
CA PRO A 342 25.56 -0.18 -14.81
C PRO A 342 24.97 -1.01 -13.66
N GLY A 343 24.37 -2.15 -14.00
CA GLY A 343 23.75 -3.07 -13.05
C GLY A 343 22.35 -2.68 -12.59
N GLN A 344 21.88 -1.48 -12.93
CA GLN A 344 20.52 -1.03 -12.63
C GLN A 344 19.60 -1.30 -13.80
N LEU A 345 18.43 -1.86 -13.52
CA LEU A 345 17.42 -2.09 -14.53
C LEU A 345 16.76 -0.77 -14.94
N VAL A 346 16.76 -0.50 -16.24
CA VAL A 346 16.20 0.71 -16.83
C VAL A 346 15.23 0.35 -17.93
N ARG A 347 14.12 1.08 -17.99
CA ARG A 347 13.24 1.11 -19.16
C ARG A 347 13.65 2.28 -20.05
N VAL A 348 13.92 2.01 -21.31
CA VAL A 348 14.23 3.04 -22.31
C VAL A 348 13.08 3.14 -23.29
N ASP A 349 12.53 4.33 -23.42
CA ASP A 349 11.35 4.60 -24.24
C ASP A 349 11.68 5.55 -25.40
N ALA A 350 11.10 5.28 -26.57
CA ALA A 350 11.25 6.07 -27.78
C ALA A 350 9.89 6.19 -28.48
N PRO A 351 9.23 7.36 -28.44
CA PRO A 351 8.07 7.59 -29.26
C PRO A 351 8.48 7.69 -30.74
N PHE A 352 7.68 7.12 -31.63
CA PHE A 352 7.86 7.26 -33.07
C PHE A 352 6.53 7.19 -33.80
N ALA A 353 6.34 8.05 -34.80
CA ALA A 353 5.23 7.92 -35.74
C ALA A 353 5.62 6.90 -36.82
N SER A 354 4.76 5.89 -37.04
CA SER A 354 4.91 4.99 -38.18
C SER A 354 4.53 5.76 -39.45
N SER A 355 5.44 5.85 -40.43
CA SER A 355 5.14 6.43 -41.75
C SER A 355 4.65 5.38 -42.76
N ASN A 356 4.75 4.09 -42.39
CA ASN A 356 4.50 2.92 -43.23
C ASN A 356 4.32 1.66 -42.36
N ASP A 357 3.81 0.59 -42.97
CA ASP A 357 3.56 -0.69 -42.29
C ASP A 357 4.83 -1.41 -41.79
N SER A 358 6.03 -0.89 -42.09
CA SER A 358 7.32 -1.53 -41.82
C SER A 358 8.41 -0.55 -41.39
N GLY A 359 9.03 -0.78 -40.24
CA GLY A 359 10.10 0.06 -39.71
C GLY A 359 11.29 -0.76 -39.21
N LEU A 360 12.35 -0.07 -38.81
CA LEU A 360 13.48 -0.69 -38.13
C LEU A 360 13.78 0.07 -36.85
N VAL A 361 13.80 -0.61 -35.71
CA VAL A 361 14.34 -0.05 -34.47
C VAL A 361 15.73 -0.61 -34.27
N THR A 362 16.67 0.30 -34.07
CA THR A 362 18.06 -0.01 -33.78
C THR A 362 18.34 0.32 -32.32
N ILE A 363 18.89 -0.64 -31.59
CA ILE A 363 19.33 -0.50 -30.21
C ILE A 363 20.85 -0.56 -30.19
N SER A 364 21.46 0.43 -29.55
CA SER A 364 22.91 0.52 -29.39
C SER A 364 23.24 1.07 -28.01
N SER A 365 24.38 0.68 -27.45
CA SER A 365 24.97 1.37 -26.31
C SER A 365 26.04 2.34 -26.77
N ALA A 366 26.12 3.51 -26.15
CA ALA A 366 27.27 4.38 -26.34
C ALA A 366 28.41 3.86 -25.45
N PHE A 367 29.45 3.29 -26.08
CA PHE A 367 30.65 2.86 -25.35
C PHE A 367 31.68 3.98 -25.25
N ALA A 368 32.20 4.18 -24.04
CA ALA A 368 33.53 4.73 -23.85
C ALA A 368 34.58 3.62 -24.06
N SER A 369 34.76 3.14 -25.30
CA SER A 369 35.90 2.32 -25.79
C SER A 369 36.39 1.10 -24.96
N SER A 370 35.65 0.60 -23.97
CA SER A 370 36.10 -0.48 -23.09
C SER A 370 35.67 -1.87 -23.62
N PRO A 371 36.61 -2.82 -23.77
CA PRO A 371 36.28 -4.21 -24.06
C PRO A 371 35.43 -4.82 -22.93
N GLY A 372 34.34 -5.51 -23.27
CA GLY A 372 33.43 -6.16 -22.31
C GLY A 372 32.21 -5.34 -21.92
N ALA A 373 32.01 -4.18 -22.54
CA ALA A 373 30.77 -3.42 -22.37
C ALA A 373 29.64 -4.08 -23.21
N GLY A 374 28.53 -4.36 -22.54
CA GLY A 374 27.33 -4.99 -23.10
C GLY A 374 26.11 -4.61 -22.27
N PHE A 375 24.95 -5.17 -22.59
CA PHE A 375 23.73 -4.97 -21.80
C PHE A 375 22.87 -6.24 -21.86
N THR A 376 22.14 -6.51 -20.79
CA THR A 376 21.13 -7.57 -20.77
C THR A 376 19.78 -6.98 -21.15
N VAL A 377 19.07 -7.62 -22.07
CA VAL A 377 17.69 -7.29 -22.46
C VAL A 377 16.77 -8.37 -21.91
N ALA A 378 15.62 -7.98 -21.37
CA ALA A 378 14.60 -8.94 -20.92
C ALA A 378 13.23 -8.77 -21.52
N GLY A 379 13.01 -7.65 -22.23
CA GLY A 379 11.74 -7.41 -22.85
C GLY A 379 11.80 -6.21 -23.77
N PHE A 380 10.92 -6.21 -24.75
CA PHE A 380 10.70 -5.07 -25.61
C PHE A 380 9.22 -4.98 -25.99
N GLN A 381 8.75 -3.78 -26.29
CA GLN A 381 7.33 -3.57 -26.49
C GLN A 381 7.09 -2.42 -27.45
N ILE A 382 6.05 -2.56 -28.25
CA ILE A 382 5.55 -1.51 -29.15
C ILE A 382 4.09 -1.33 -28.84
N ASN A 383 3.75 -0.22 -28.18
CA ASN A 383 2.36 0.13 -27.89
C ASN A 383 1.89 1.28 -28.77
N PRO A 384 0.61 1.29 -29.17
CA PRO A 384 0.01 2.48 -29.74
C PRO A 384 -0.13 3.56 -28.65
N GLY A 385 0.15 4.80 -29.00
CA GLY A 385 0.16 5.96 -28.11
C GLY A 385 1.56 6.46 -27.75
N GLU A 386 1.59 7.60 -27.05
CA GLU A 386 2.83 8.26 -26.62
C GLU A 386 3.37 7.74 -25.29
N VAL A 387 2.47 7.25 -24.44
CA VAL A 387 2.82 6.84 -23.08
C VAL A 387 2.98 5.32 -23.06
N PRO A 388 4.17 4.84 -22.69
CA PRO A 388 4.47 3.43 -22.72
C PRO A 388 3.78 2.73 -21.54
N THR A 389 3.22 1.51 -21.73
CA THR A 389 2.41 0.81 -20.71
C THR A 389 3.22 -0.22 -19.91
N GLY A 390 2.62 -0.95 -18.97
CA GLY A 390 3.24 -2.15 -18.38
C GLY A 390 3.67 -3.15 -19.47
N TYR A 391 4.62 -4.04 -19.15
CA TYR A 391 5.09 -5.04 -20.12
C TYR A 391 3.94 -5.99 -20.51
N ILE A 392 3.91 -6.44 -21.75
CA ILE A 392 2.91 -7.36 -22.29
C ILE A 392 3.70 -8.35 -23.15
N PRO A 393 3.99 -9.57 -22.63
CA PRO A 393 4.74 -10.53 -23.40
C PRO A 393 3.94 -10.99 -24.64
N THR A 394 4.65 -11.13 -25.75
CA THR A 394 4.13 -11.63 -27.02
C THR A 394 4.97 -12.79 -27.48
N THR A 395 4.35 -13.67 -28.25
CA THR A 395 5.05 -14.74 -28.96
C THR A 395 4.95 -14.47 -30.46
N SER A 396 4.19 -15.26 -31.21
CA SER A 396 4.05 -15.14 -32.66
C SER A 396 2.95 -14.17 -33.12
N SER A 397 2.22 -13.56 -32.18
CA SER A 397 1.13 -12.62 -32.49
C SER A 397 1.10 -11.46 -31.49
N PRO A 398 0.58 -10.29 -31.90
CA PRO A 398 0.32 -9.19 -30.97
C PRO A 398 -0.62 -9.65 -29.85
N VAL A 399 -0.38 -9.15 -28.64
CA VAL A 399 -1.23 -9.39 -27.46
C VAL A 399 -1.76 -8.06 -26.98
N THR A 400 -3.06 -8.02 -26.68
CA THR A 400 -3.70 -6.84 -26.07
C THR A 400 -4.06 -7.16 -24.64
N ARG A 401 -3.63 -6.29 -23.72
CA ARG A 401 -4.06 -6.28 -22.33
C ARG A 401 -5.33 -5.47 -22.20
N ASP A 402 -6.24 -5.92 -21.34
CA ASP A 402 -7.44 -5.16 -21.01
C ASP A 402 -7.14 -3.94 -20.13
N THR A 403 -8.05 -2.97 -20.14
CA THR A 403 -8.00 -1.78 -19.27
C THR A 403 -8.17 -2.18 -17.80
N ASP A 404 -7.47 -1.52 -16.88
CA ASP A 404 -7.76 -1.70 -15.44
C ASP A 404 -9.05 -0.97 -15.07
N ASP A 405 -9.94 -1.62 -14.34
CA ASP A 405 -11.09 -0.99 -13.72
C ASP A 405 -10.92 -1.02 -12.21
N ILE A 406 -10.58 0.13 -11.63
CA ILE A 406 -10.30 0.25 -10.21
C ILE A 406 -11.36 1.16 -9.61
N SER A 407 -12.25 0.56 -8.82
CA SER A 407 -13.29 1.29 -8.11
C SER A 407 -13.69 0.61 -6.80
N ASP A 408 -14.33 1.38 -5.92
CA ASP A 408 -14.98 0.88 -4.71
C ASP A 408 -16.18 1.76 -4.37
N ALA A 409 -17.17 1.16 -3.71
CA ALA A 409 -18.33 1.90 -3.21
C ALA A 409 -17.92 2.74 -2.00
N LEU A 410 -18.44 3.96 -1.92
CA LEU A 410 -18.24 4.83 -0.76
C LEU A 410 -19.09 4.32 0.42
N GLY A 411 -18.45 4.19 1.58
CA GLY A 411 -19.08 3.84 2.85
C GLY A 411 -19.42 5.05 3.73
N GLY A 412 -19.39 4.83 5.04
CA GLY A 412 -19.67 5.87 6.05
C GLY A 412 -18.60 6.97 6.15
N GLU A 413 -17.48 6.82 5.44
CA GLU A 413 -16.44 7.83 5.31
C GLU A 413 -16.84 9.01 4.42
N PHE A 414 -17.89 8.87 3.61
CA PHE A 414 -18.39 9.95 2.76
C PHE A 414 -19.54 10.71 3.43
N ASN A 415 -19.44 12.04 3.41
CA ASN A 415 -20.47 12.96 3.90
C ASN A 415 -20.74 14.00 2.81
N SER A 416 -21.99 14.13 2.36
CA SER A 416 -22.37 15.04 1.28
C SER A 416 -22.51 16.51 1.70
N VAL A 417 -22.54 16.79 3.01
CA VAL A 417 -22.64 18.15 3.54
C VAL A 417 -21.26 18.80 3.69
N GLU A 418 -20.30 18.02 4.19
CA GLU A 418 -18.91 18.45 4.36
C GLU A 418 -17.94 17.28 4.17
N GLY A 419 -16.70 17.57 3.80
CA GLY A 419 -15.69 16.55 3.63
C GLY A 419 -14.45 17.03 2.88
N ALA A 420 -13.52 16.11 2.63
CA ALA A 420 -12.38 16.35 1.76
C ALA A 420 -11.94 15.08 1.01
N LEU A 421 -11.40 15.26 -0.20
CA LEU A 421 -10.77 14.23 -1.02
C LEU A 421 -9.31 14.58 -1.21
N PHE A 422 -8.43 13.81 -0.59
CA PHE A 422 -6.98 13.90 -0.76
C PHE A 422 -6.49 12.87 -1.79
N LEU A 423 -5.55 13.30 -2.63
CA LEU A 423 -5.02 12.55 -3.75
C LEU A 423 -3.51 12.81 -3.86
N LYS A 424 -2.75 11.72 -3.91
CA LYS A 424 -1.33 11.77 -4.30
C LYS A 424 -1.11 10.87 -5.50
N ALA A 425 -0.63 11.44 -6.60
CA ALA A 425 -0.49 10.71 -7.86
C ALA A 425 0.73 11.15 -8.67
N THR A 426 1.27 10.21 -9.42
CA THR A 426 2.27 10.43 -10.46
C THR A 426 1.60 10.22 -11.81
N VAL A 427 1.50 11.31 -12.57
CA VAL A 427 0.86 11.29 -13.89
C VAL A 427 1.94 11.48 -14.96
N PRO A 428 2.19 10.48 -15.82
CA PRO A 428 3.01 10.63 -17.01
C PRO A 428 2.44 11.75 -17.88
N ASN A 429 3.30 12.60 -18.42
CA ASN A 429 2.89 13.74 -19.25
C ASN A 429 1.83 13.30 -20.27
N PRO A 430 0.56 13.71 -20.11
CA PRO A 430 -0.44 13.41 -21.11
C PRO A 430 -0.14 14.32 -22.28
N ALA A 431 0.43 13.78 -23.36
CA ALA A 431 0.68 14.61 -24.53
C ALA A 431 -0.61 15.18 -25.12
N GLN A 432 -1.74 14.46 -24.99
CA GLN A 432 -3.05 14.90 -25.46
C GLN A 432 -4.23 14.38 -24.61
N GLY A 433 -5.25 15.23 -24.45
CA GLY A 433 -6.56 14.92 -23.87
C GLY A 433 -6.62 14.91 -22.34
N GLU A 434 -7.85 14.82 -21.82
CA GLU A 434 -8.14 14.80 -20.37
C GLU A 434 -7.76 13.45 -19.74
N THR A 435 -7.14 13.47 -18.57
CA THR A 435 -6.79 12.31 -17.74
C THR A 435 -7.31 12.55 -16.34
N TYR A 436 -7.84 11.53 -15.68
CA TYR A 436 -8.17 11.61 -14.25
C TYR A 436 -7.19 10.73 -13.46
N ALA A 437 -6.57 11.28 -12.42
CA ALA A 437 -5.83 10.45 -11.48
C ALA A 437 -6.79 9.62 -10.62
N ALA A 438 -7.81 10.28 -10.06
CA ALA A 438 -8.91 9.64 -9.35
C ALA A 438 -10.10 10.58 -9.27
N ALA A 439 -11.28 10.02 -9.00
CA ALA A 439 -12.52 10.76 -8.82
C ALA A 439 -13.48 10.07 -7.85
N LEU A 440 -14.36 10.84 -7.24
CA LEU A 440 -15.63 10.38 -6.67
C LEU A 440 -16.71 10.59 -7.72
N SER A 441 -17.58 9.60 -7.94
CA SER A 441 -18.67 9.68 -8.91
C SER A 441 -19.80 8.69 -8.59
N ASP A 442 -20.99 8.92 -9.15
CA ASP A 442 -22.07 7.92 -9.21
C ASP A 442 -21.90 6.90 -10.35
N GLY A 443 -20.80 6.97 -11.11
CA GLY A 443 -20.56 6.17 -12.31
C GLY A 443 -21.14 6.80 -13.58
N SER A 444 -21.83 7.94 -13.48
CA SER A 444 -22.33 8.74 -14.59
C SER A 444 -21.40 9.91 -14.94
N ALA A 445 -21.40 10.32 -16.20
CA ALA A 445 -20.68 11.50 -16.65
C ALA A 445 -21.14 12.82 -16.00
N PHE A 446 -22.22 12.81 -15.22
CA PHE A 446 -22.95 13.99 -14.78
C PHE A 446 -22.76 14.34 -13.29
N ALA A 447 -22.19 13.45 -12.48
CA ALA A 447 -21.93 13.71 -11.07
C ALA A 447 -20.54 13.21 -10.68
N ARG A 448 -19.60 14.14 -10.49
CA ARG A 448 -18.22 13.79 -10.06
C ARG A 448 -17.44 14.92 -9.42
N ILE A 449 -16.49 14.53 -8.58
CA ILE A 449 -15.39 15.37 -8.06
C ILE A 449 -14.09 14.63 -8.35
N GLY A 450 -13.14 15.23 -9.04
CA GLY A 450 -11.89 14.52 -9.32
C GLY A 450 -10.73 15.44 -9.68
N LEU A 451 -9.53 14.89 -9.56
CA LEU A 451 -8.30 15.54 -10.02
C LEU A 451 -8.08 15.19 -11.49
N GLU A 452 -8.16 16.22 -12.33
CA GLU A 452 -8.03 16.16 -13.77
C GLU A 452 -6.71 16.78 -14.23
N PHE A 453 -6.09 16.12 -15.20
CA PHE A 453 -4.95 16.60 -15.95
C PHE A 453 -5.40 16.84 -17.39
N ASN A 454 -5.35 18.09 -17.84
CA ASN A 454 -5.70 18.49 -19.19
C ASN A 454 -4.61 19.42 -19.76
N PRO A 455 -3.61 18.89 -20.47
CA PRO A 455 -2.45 19.64 -20.95
C PRO A 455 -2.83 20.78 -21.92
N ALA A 456 -4.00 20.71 -22.56
CA ALA A 456 -4.48 21.73 -23.49
C ALA A 456 -5.20 22.90 -22.78
N SER A 457 -5.45 22.79 -21.48
CA SER A 457 -6.08 23.82 -20.66
C SER A 457 -5.05 24.83 -20.15
N SER A 458 -5.48 26.07 -19.91
CA SER A 458 -4.66 27.07 -19.19
C SER A 458 -4.43 26.70 -17.72
N THR A 459 -5.20 25.74 -17.20
CA THR A 459 -5.04 25.13 -15.87
C THR A 459 -4.87 23.62 -16.07
N PRO A 460 -3.66 23.16 -16.42
CA PRO A 460 -3.46 21.77 -16.81
C PRO A 460 -3.66 20.78 -15.69
N ILE A 461 -3.52 21.19 -14.43
CA ILE A 461 -3.83 20.39 -13.25
C ILE A 461 -4.96 21.08 -12.52
N ARG A 462 -6.10 20.42 -12.35
CA ARG A 462 -7.28 21.01 -11.71
C ARG A 462 -8.15 20.00 -10.98
N PHE A 463 -8.84 20.46 -9.95
CA PHE A 463 -10.05 19.77 -9.51
C PHE A 463 -11.23 20.18 -10.38
N ARG A 464 -12.02 19.19 -10.79
CA ARG A 464 -13.27 19.39 -11.53
C ARG A 464 -14.44 18.86 -10.72
N VAL A 465 -15.46 19.69 -10.58
CA VAL A 465 -16.72 19.36 -9.90
C VAL A 465 -17.85 19.50 -10.90
N ILE A 466 -18.49 18.38 -11.23
CA ILE A 466 -19.65 18.33 -12.12
C ILE A 466 -20.83 17.83 -11.31
N SER A 467 -21.93 18.59 -11.33
CA SER A 467 -23.16 18.26 -10.62
C SER A 467 -24.34 18.38 -11.56
N ASN A 468 -25.14 17.33 -11.68
CA ASN A 468 -26.27 17.24 -12.62
C ASN A 468 -25.91 17.57 -14.08
N GLY A 469 -24.68 17.27 -14.48
CA GLY A 469 -24.15 17.54 -15.83
C GLY A 469 -23.71 18.98 -16.07
N GLU A 470 -23.87 19.85 -15.09
CA GLU A 470 -23.30 21.19 -15.12
C GLU A 470 -21.86 21.13 -14.60
N ASP A 471 -20.92 21.43 -15.50
CA ASP A 471 -19.54 21.70 -15.13
C ASP A 471 -19.52 23.02 -14.40
N SER A 472 -19.40 22.95 -13.08
CA SER A 472 -19.44 24.14 -12.23
C SER A 472 -18.13 24.87 -12.45
N GLY A 473 -18.13 25.91 -13.29
CA GLY A 473 -16.98 26.54 -13.96
C GLY A 473 -15.82 27.09 -13.10
N GLY A 474 -15.71 26.72 -11.83
CA GLY A 474 -14.52 26.87 -11.01
C GLY A 474 -13.62 25.64 -11.12
N ALA A 475 -12.98 25.44 -12.29
CA ALA A 475 -11.79 24.59 -12.32
C ALA A 475 -10.76 25.19 -11.35
N LEU A 476 -10.54 24.54 -10.21
CA LEU A 476 -9.50 24.95 -9.27
C LEU A 476 -8.20 24.32 -9.73
N GLY A 477 -7.41 25.09 -10.47
CA GLY A 477 -6.16 24.58 -11.02
C GLY A 477 -5.00 25.54 -10.94
N LEU A 478 -3.81 24.95 -11.05
CA LEU A 478 -2.56 25.69 -11.19
C LEU A 478 -2.34 25.97 -12.68
N SER A 479 -2.09 27.23 -13.03
CA SER A 479 -1.51 27.57 -14.33
C SER A 479 -0.02 27.27 -14.26
N THR A 480 0.40 26.04 -14.53
CA THR A 480 1.83 25.76 -14.63
C THR A 480 2.31 26.11 -16.03
N ALA A 481 3.30 27.01 -16.10
CA ALA A 481 4.08 27.29 -17.31
C ALA A 481 5.20 26.24 -17.53
N GLU A 482 5.29 25.24 -16.66
CA GLU A 482 6.35 24.25 -16.65
C GLU A 482 5.76 22.86 -16.43
N SER A 483 6.02 21.93 -17.35
CA SER A 483 6.32 20.52 -17.05
C SER A 483 6.42 19.73 -18.36
N GLU A 484 7.58 19.82 -19.02
CA GLU A 484 8.03 18.68 -19.82
C GLU A 484 8.39 17.56 -18.84
N GLY A 485 7.49 16.61 -18.57
CA GLY A 485 7.82 15.43 -17.77
C GLY A 485 6.70 14.81 -16.93
N VAL A 486 7.08 13.78 -16.18
CA VAL A 486 6.24 13.12 -15.17
C VAL A 486 5.96 14.12 -14.05
N THR A 487 4.68 14.34 -13.74
CA THR A 487 4.26 15.25 -12.68
C THR A 487 3.83 14.45 -11.45
N GLU A 488 4.61 14.54 -10.37
CA GLU A 488 4.10 14.18 -9.04
C GLU A 488 3.18 15.31 -8.55
N VAL A 489 2.00 14.94 -8.09
CA VAL A 489 1.03 15.89 -7.56
C VAL A 489 0.48 15.39 -6.25
N SER A 490 0.44 16.29 -5.27
CA SER A 490 -0.32 16.12 -4.04
C SER A 490 -1.42 17.18 -4.02
N ALA A 491 -2.67 16.72 -3.96
CA ALA A 491 -3.82 17.57 -4.16
C ALA A 491 -4.94 17.20 -3.18
N ILE A 492 -5.68 18.19 -2.72
CA ILE A 492 -6.86 17.98 -1.89
C ILE A 492 -7.95 18.95 -2.28
N VAL A 493 -9.19 18.49 -2.29
CA VAL A 493 -10.38 19.35 -2.41
C VAL A 493 -11.26 19.12 -1.20
N ARG A 494 -11.63 20.19 -0.50
CA ARG A 494 -12.66 20.17 0.55
C ARG A 494 -13.97 20.73 0.03
N TRP A 495 -15.06 20.28 0.64
CA TRP A 495 -16.39 20.86 0.49
C TRP A 495 -17.02 21.12 1.86
N GLN A 496 -17.79 22.20 1.97
CA GLN A 496 -18.61 22.51 3.13
C GLN A 496 -19.77 23.41 2.70
N ASP A 497 -21.01 22.98 2.89
CA ASP A 497 -22.21 23.77 2.58
C ASP A 497 -22.25 24.32 1.13
N GLY A 498 -21.73 23.54 0.17
CA GLY A 498 -21.63 23.92 -1.25
C GLY A 498 -20.44 24.83 -1.59
N GLU A 499 -19.63 25.23 -0.61
CA GLU A 499 -18.35 25.88 -0.84
C GLU A 499 -17.26 24.84 -1.07
N PHE A 500 -16.48 25.01 -2.14
CA PHE A 500 -15.33 24.18 -2.47
C PHE A 500 -14.04 24.99 -2.39
N THR A 501 -13.02 24.43 -1.74
CA THR A 501 -11.65 24.95 -1.71
C THR A 501 -10.71 23.81 -2.03
N ALA A 502 -9.63 24.06 -2.76
CA ALA A 502 -8.61 23.05 -3.02
C ALA A 502 -7.23 23.52 -2.55
N ALA A 503 -6.32 22.57 -2.34
CA ALA A 503 -4.90 22.83 -2.33
C ALA A 503 -4.20 21.88 -3.31
N ILE A 504 -3.24 22.38 -4.09
CA ILE A 504 -2.40 21.57 -4.97
C ILE A 504 -0.96 21.96 -4.70
N ASN A 505 -0.12 21.00 -4.34
CA ASN A 505 1.29 21.20 -4.01
C ASN A 505 1.50 22.35 -2.99
N GLY A 506 0.68 22.38 -1.94
CA GLY A 506 0.70 23.40 -0.88
C GLY A 506 0.02 24.73 -1.23
N GLN A 507 -0.36 24.97 -2.48
CA GLN A 507 -1.03 26.20 -2.91
C GLN A 507 -2.56 26.07 -2.82
N LEU A 508 -3.18 26.96 -2.04
CA LEU A 508 -4.64 27.06 -1.91
C LEU A 508 -5.29 27.68 -3.16
N LEU A 509 -6.46 27.18 -3.52
CA LEU A 509 -7.28 27.56 -4.67
C LEU A 509 -8.74 27.69 -4.25
N GLY A 510 -9.45 28.69 -4.77
CA GLY A 510 -10.86 28.98 -4.43
C GLY A 510 -11.01 30.10 -3.39
N PRO A 511 -12.17 30.18 -2.70
CA PRO A 511 -13.32 29.27 -2.79
C PRO A 511 -14.15 29.47 -4.07
N PHE A 512 -14.97 28.48 -4.40
CA PHE A 512 -16.09 28.63 -5.34
C PHE A 512 -17.34 27.90 -4.84
N GLN A 513 -18.50 28.26 -5.39
CA GLN A 513 -19.80 27.79 -4.93
C GLN A 513 -20.43 26.86 -5.97
N THR A 514 -20.83 25.66 -5.56
CA THR A 514 -21.64 24.74 -6.38
C THR A 514 -22.41 23.73 -5.52
N THR A 515 -23.34 23.00 -6.14
CA THR A 515 -24.06 21.90 -5.49
C THR A 515 -23.17 20.66 -5.43
N MET A 516 -23.07 20.04 -4.25
CA MET A 516 -22.39 18.76 -4.09
C MET A 516 -23.00 17.71 -5.03
N PRO A 517 -22.22 17.07 -5.92
CA PRO A 517 -22.73 15.98 -6.74
C PRO A 517 -23.10 14.77 -5.89
N ASP A 518 -24.12 14.03 -6.33
CA ASP A 518 -24.42 12.71 -5.79
C ASP A 518 -23.32 11.75 -6.27
N VAL A 519 -22.52 11.23 -5.33
CA VAL A 519 -21.40 10.34 -5.63
C VAL A 519 -21.51 9.10 -4.77
N THR A 520 -21.29 7.93 -5.37
CA THR A 520 -21.50 6.64 -4.69
C THR A 520 -20.28 5.75 -4.75
N HIS A 521 -19.31 6.08 -5.60
CA HIS A 521 -18.09 5.31 -5.83
C HIS A 521 -16.88 6.23 -5.88
N ARG A 522 -15.73 5.63 -5.61
CA ARG A 522 -14.43 6.20 -5.92
C ARG A 522 -13.81 5.40 -7.08
N TYR A 523 -13.11 6.10 -7.96
CA TYR A 523 -12.46 5.57 -9.16
C TYR A 523 -10.99 6.01 -9.20
N VAL A 524 -10.12 5.14 -9.74
CA VAL A 524 -8.70 5.45 -10.01
C VAL A 524 -8.42 5.35 -11.51
N GLY A 525 -7.65 6.29 -12.05
CA GLY A 525 -7.27 6.36 -13.47
C GLY A 525 -8.35 6.81 -14.43
N ARG A 526 -9.58 7.04 -13.93
CA ARG A 526 -10.73 7.55 -14.68
C ARG A 526 -11.69 8.30 -13.77
N ALA A 527 -12.59 9.06 -14.39
CA ALA A 527 -13.67 9.74 -13.70
C ALA A 527 -14.87 8.81 -13.41
N VAL A 528 -15.29 8.07 -14.44
CA VAL A 528 -16.47 7.19 -14.46
C VAL A 528 -16.19 6.02 -15.41
N SER A 529 -16.99 4.96 -15.36
CA SER A 529 -16.86 3.80 -16.26
C SER A 529 -17.13 4.10 -17.74
N SER A 530 -17.91 5.15 -18.03
CA SER A 530 -18.37 5.50 -19.38
C SER A 530 -17.54 6.57 -20.10
N LEU A 531 -16.65 7.30 -19.41
CA LEU A 531 -15.88 8.41 -19.97
C LEU A 531 -14.44 8.00 -20.24
N GLY A 532 -14.22 7.51 -21.45
CA GLY A 532 -12.89 7.33 -22.03
C GLY A 532 -12.08 6.18 -21.44
N PRO A 533 -10.99 5.79 -22.13
CA PRO A 533 -10.08 4.78 -21.61
C PRO A 533 -9.36 5.33 -20.36
N VAL A 534 -9.14 4.47 -19.37
CA VAL A 534 -8.19 4.75 -18.29
C VAL A 534 -6.87 5.13 -18.92
N LYS A 535 -6.24 6.20 -18.46
CA LYS A 535 -4.88 6.54 -18.90
C LYS A 535 -3.89 6.09 -17.84
N SER A 536 -2.64 5.88 -18.25
CA SER A 536 -1.59 5.41 -17.35
C SER A 536 -1.38 6.42 -16.22
N VAL A 537 -1.72 6.04 -14.99
CA VAL A 537 -1.44 6.83 -13.78
C VAL A 537 -0.94 5.90 -12.68
N ASN A 538 -0.12 6.42 -11.77
CA ASN A 538 0.16 5.76 -10.49
C ASN A 538 -0.44 6.63 -9.39
N VAL A 539 -1.28 6.05 -8.53
CA VAL A 539 -1.94 6.77 -7.44
C VAL A 539 -1.46 6.19 -6.12
N ALA A 540 -0.61 6.95 -5.44
CA ALA A 540 -0.06 6.61 -4.14
C ALA A 540 -1.17 6.56 -3.08
N ASP A 541 -1.97 7.63 -3.01
CA ASP A 541 -3.00 7.79 -2.00
C ASP A 541 -4.30 8.33 -2.58
N VAL A 542 -5.42 7.75 -2.14
CA VAL A 542 -6.76 8.36 -2.26
C VAL A 542 -7.46 8.25 -0.92
N ILE A 543 -7.72 9.39 -0.27
CA ILE A 543 -8.32 9.41 1.07
C ILE A 543 -9.55 10.32 1.04
N VAL A 544 -10.66 9.81 1.58
CA VAL A 544 -11.89 10.59 1.80
C VAL A 544 -12.01 10.87 3.29
N TYR A 545 -12.19 12.14 3.64
CA TYR A 545 -12.43 12.61 5.01
C TYR A 545 -13.92 12.98 5.15
N PRO A 546 -14.63 12.54 6.21
CA PRO A 546 -16.04 12.83 6.42
C PRO A 546 -16.32 14.24 6.95
N HIS A 547 -15.28 15.07 7.11
CA HIS A 547 -15.33 16.43 7.62
C HIS A 547 -14.43 17.35 6.79
N ALA A 548 -14.79 18.63 6.73
CA ALA A 548 -13.97 19.62 6.03
C ALA A 548 -12.64 19.86 6.76
N LEU A 549 -11.53 19.84 6.02
CA LEU A 549 -10.21 20.16 6.58
C LEU A 549 -9.96 21.67 6.61
N THR A 550 -9.14 22.10 7.57
CA THR A 550 -8.68 23.49 7.63
C THR A 550 -7.68 23.78 6.51
N ASP A 551 -7.59 25.05 6.10
CA ASP A 551 -6.64 25.50 5.07
C ASP A 551 -5.21 25.10 5.41
N SER A 552 -4.80 25.32 6.65
CA SER A 552 -3.47 24.94 7.13
C SER A 552 -3.19 23.45 6.99
N LYS A 553 -4.19 22.60 7.23
CA LYS A 553 -4.04 21.14 7.12
C LYS A 553 -4.00 20.71 5.65
N MET A 554 -4.81 21.32 4.80
CA MET A 554 -4.76 21.06 3.36
C MET A 554 -3.39 21.41 2.77
N GLN A 555 -2.82 22.56 3.16
CA GLN A 555 -1.48 22.96 2.74
C GLN A 555 -0.41 22.00 3.27
N GLU A 556 -0.47 21.62 4.55
CA GLU A 556 0.47 20.66 5.17
C GLU A 556 0.46 19.29 4.48
N LEU A 557 -0.71 18.77 4.11
CA LEU A 557 -0.82 17.46 3.45
C LEU A 557 -0.39 17.51 1.97
N THR A 558 -0.43 18.69 1.35
CA THR A 558 -0.12 18.84 -0.08
C THR A 558 1.26 19.43 -0.36
N SER A 559 1.98 19.95 0.64
CA SER A 559 3.38 20.38 0.53
C SER A 559 4.34 19.20 0.61
#